data_AF-A0AAJ3JE18-F1
#
_entry.id   AF-A0AAJ3JE18-F1
#
_cell.length_a   1.000
_cell.length_b   1.000
_cell.length_c   1.000
_cell.angle_alpha   90.00
_cell.angle_beta   90.00
_cell.angle_gamma   90.00
#
_symmetry.space_group_name_H-M   'P 1'
#
loop_
_entity.id
_entity.type
_entity.pdbx_description
1 polymer ?
#
loop_
_entity_poly.entity_id
_entity_poly.type
_entity_poly.pdbx_seq_one_letter_code
_entity_poly.pdbx_strand_id
1 'polypeptide(L)'
;MLKQIDQRELNARIEIAQAGYRDRKSGIDHFAATDPVSGRAVSKFIDGGTEVFQCSTPLDILPTYLEQIQRGYEPHPLSVVQIDHERFDIYFFKPAHIIQTALEQIAKDETAKYHAEVAAHNELFIQQQIDAQLRVDAAREDREQAQAAAEKRALVEKQIRETFTVQPTPEPVKAASIRAKR
;
A
#
# COMPACT_ATOMS: atom_id res chain seq x y z
N MET A 1 13.56 -6.91 -1.97
CA MET A 1 13.91 -7.26 -3.36
C MET A 1 12.79 -6.77 -4.26
N LEU A 2 13.08 -6.41 -5.51
CA LEU A 2 12.04 -6.03 -6.47
C LEU A 2 11.12 -7.23 -6.73
N LYS A 3 9.82 -6.98 -6.67
CA LYS A 3 8.79 -7.94 -7.07
C LYS A 3 8.63 -7.94 -8.58
N GLN A 4 8.44 -9.13 -9.13
CA GLN A 4 8.02 -9.34 -10.51
C GLN A 4 6.57 -9.78 -10.52
N ILE A 5 5.91 -9.60 -11.65
CA ILE A 5 4.53 -10.07 -11.86
C ILE A 5 4.57 -11.60 -11.91
N ASP A 6 3.89 -12.25 -10.96
CA ASP A 6 3.67 -13.69 -11.01
C ASP A 6 2.35 -13.98 -11.73
N GLN A 7 2.45 -14.55 -12.92
CA GLN A 7 1.28 -14.87 -13.73
C GLN A 7 0.36 -15.90 -13.04
N ARG A 8 0.90 -16.80 -12.22
CA ARG A 8 0.09 -17.79 -11.50
C ARG A 8 -0.72 -17.14 -10.40
N GLU A 9 -0.10 -16.22 -9.65
CA GLU A 9 -0.78 -15.44 -8.64
C GLU A 9 -1.87 -14.56 -9.26
N LEU A 10 -1.55 -13.87 -10.36
CA LEU A 10 -2.50 -13.03 -11.08
C LEU A 10 -3.71 -13.84 -11.56
N ASN A 11 -3.49 -14.99 -12.19
CA ASN A 11 -4.57 -15.84 -12.65
C ASN A 11 -5.44 -16.34 -11.48
N ALA A 12 -4.82 -16.75 -10.36
CA ALA A 12 -5.57 -17.17 -9.18
C ALA A 12 -6.44 -16.03 -8.60
N ARG A 13 -5.92 -14.79 -8.58
CA ARG A 13 -6.70 -13.62 -8.14
C ARG A 13 -7.88 -13.34 -9.08
N ILE A 14 -7.67 -13.43 -10.39
CA ILE A 14 -8.74 -13.26 -11.38
C ILE A 14 -9.81 -14.34 -11.19
N GLU A 15 -9.42 -15.61 -11.04
CA GLU A 15 -10.35 -16.71 -10.80
C GLU A 15 -11.16 -16.50 -9.52
N ILE A 16 -10.51 -16.09 -8.43
CA ILE A 16 -11.19 -15.77 -7.16
C ILE A 16 -12.16 -14.60 -7.31
N ALA A 17 -11.78 -13.55 -8.04
CA ALA A 17 -12.62 -12.38 -8.25
C ALA A 17 -13.83 -12.68 -9.15
N GLN A 18 -13.64 -13.53 -10.15
CA GLN A 18 -14.69 -14.03 -11.03
C GLN A 18 -15.58 -15.08 -10.34
N ALA A 19 -15.03 -15.77 -9.33
CA ALA A 19 -15.74 -16.82 -8.60
C ALA A 19 -17.03 -16.28 -7.98
N GLY A 20 -18.13 -16.98 -8.26
CA GLY A 20 -19.44 -16.62 -7.76
C GLY A 20 -20.00 -15.31 -8.32
N TYR A 21 -19.36 -14.63 -9.30
CA TYR A 21 -19.98 -13.47 -9.95
C TYR A 21 -21.32 -13.86 -10.57
N ARG A 22 -21.35 -15.00 -11.28
CA ARG A 22 -22.55 -15.52 -11.94
C ARG A 22 -23.72 -15.68 -10.95
N ASP A 23 -23.46 -16.31 -9.81
CA ASP A 23 -24.51 -16.64 -8.83
C ASP A 23 -24.84 -15.48 -7.89
N ARG A 24 -23.98 -14.45 -7.84
CA ARG A 24 -24.19 -13.27 -7.01
C ARG A 24 -25.37 -12.45 -7.52
N LYS A 25 -26.28 -12.11 -6.61
CA LYS A 25 -27.39 -11.19 -6.87
C LYS A 25 -26.85 -9.77 -7.07
N SER A 26 -27.24 -9.16 -8.19
CA SER A 26 -27.05 -7.74 -8.49
C SER A 26 -28.03 -6.91 -7.65
N GLY A 27 -27.55 -5.85 -7.00
CA GLY A 27 -28.40 -4.97 -6.22
C GLY A 27 -27.68 -4.24 -5.09
N ILE A 28 -28.46 -3.64 -4.19
CA ILE A 28 -27.93 -3.02 -2.97
C ILE A 28 -27.66 -4.12 -1.96
N ASP A 29 -26.39 -4.27 -1.58
CA ASP A 29 -25.99 -5.03 -0.42
C ASP A 29 -25.74 -4.06 0.74
N HIS A 30 -26.52 -4.22 1.80
CA HIS A 30 -26.46 -3.38 2.98
C HIS A 30 -25.22 -3.60 3.83
N PHE A 31 -24.49 -4.70 3.62
CA PHE A 31 -23.30 -5.11 4.37
C PHE A 31 -22.05 -5.16 3.51
N ALA A 32 -22.09 -4.55 2.32
CA ALA A 32 -21.02 -4.60 1.33
C ALA A 32 -19.69 -3.99 1.80
N ALA A 33 -19.74 -3.02 2.70
CA ALA A 33 -18.56 -2.33 3.22
C ALA A 33 -18.75 -1.96 4.70
N THR A 34 -17.65 -1.60 5.35
CA THR A 34 -17.66 -1.06 6.71
C THR A 34 -16.96 0.30 6.69
N ASP A 35 -17.61 1.32 7.25
CA ASP A 35 -17.00 2.63 7.40
C ASP A 35 -15.80 2.51 8.37
N PRO A 36 -14.57 2.86 7.94
CA PRO A 36 -13.38 2.73 8.77
C PRO A 36 -13.40 3.62 10.01
N VAL A 37 -14.22 4.67 10.04
CA VAL A 37 -14.32 5.60 11.18
C VAL A 37 -15.37 5.12 12.19
N SER A 38 -16.59 4.82 11.72
CA SER A 38 -17.70 4.47 12.61
C SER A 38 -17.87 2.97 12.88
N GLY A 39 -17.20 2.11 12.11
CA GLY A 39 -17.36 0.65 12.18
C GLY A 39 -18.73 0.15 11.73
N ARG A 40 -19.58 1.02 11.16
CA ARG A 40 -20.93 0.67 10.71
C ARG A 40 -20.92 0.09 9.30
N ALA A 41 -21.87 -0.78 9.02
CA ALA A 41 -22.11 -1.30 7.69
C ALA A 41 -22.53 -0.17 6.75
N VAL A 42 -21.93 -0.13 5.57
CA VAL A 42 -22.23 0.82 4.50
C VAL A 42 -22.82 0.05 3.34
N SER A 43 -24.01 0.49 2.92
CA SER A 43 -24.69 -0.09 1.76
C SER A 43 -23.93 0.28 0.48
N LYS A 44 -23.70 -0.69 -0.38
CA LYS A 44 -23.11 -0.46 -1.70
C LYS A 44 -23.89 -1.24 -2.74
N PHE A 45 -23.97 -0.67 -3.94
CA PHE A 45 -24.42 -1.44 -5.08
C PHE A 45 -23.33 -2.45 -5.46
N ILE A 46 -23.70 -3.71 -5.50
CA ILE A 46 -22.86 -4.80 -5.97
C ILE A 46 -23.45 -5.29 -7.29
N ASP A 47 -22.60 -5.30 -8.32
CA ASP A 47 -22.95 -5.94 -9.58
C ASP A 47 -22.74 -7.46 -9.49
N GLY A 48 -23.68 -8.19 -10.05
CA GLY A 48 -23.71 -9.64 -10.05
C GLY A 48 -24.36 -10.19 -11.30
N GLY A 49 -24.13 -11.48 -11.57
CA GLY A 49 -24.66 -12.19 -12.72
C GLY A 49 -26.12 -12.61 -12.56
N THR A 50 -26.67 -12.59 -11.34
CA THR A 50 -28.08 -12.89 -11.07
C THR A 50 -28.86 -11.59 -10.87
N GLU A 51 -29.98 -11.45 -11.58
CA GLU A 51 -30.92 -10.34 -11.43
C GLU A 51 -32.27 -10.86 -10.91
N VAL A 52 -32.97 -10.01 -10.17
CA VAL A 52 -34.25 -10.36 -9.55
C VAL A 52 -35.34 -9.41 -10.01
N PHE A 53 -36.41 -9.99 -10.52
CA PHE A 53 -37.58 -9.27 -10.97
C PHE A 53 -38.72 -9.50 -9.99
N GLN A 54 -39.25 -8.42 -9.43
CA GLN A 54 -40.32 -8.45 -8.45
C GLN A 54 -41.68 -8.46 -9.15
N CYS A 55 -42.57 -9.35 -8.71
CA CYS A 55 -43.97 -9.43 -9.09
C CYS A 55 -44.84 -9.22 -7.85
N SER A 56 -45.83 -8.33 -7.94
CA SER A 56 -46.77 -8.06 -6.84
C SER A 56 -47.89 -9.09 -6.75
N THR A 57 -48.21 -9.76 -7.86
CA THR A 57 -49.24 -10.80 -7.88
C THR A 57 -48.75 -12.08 -8.57
N PRO A 58 -49.32 -13.25 -8.23
CA PRO A 58 -48.97 -14.50 -8.91
C PRO A 58 -49.26 -14.48 -10.42
N LEU A 59 -50.24 -13.67 -10.85
CA LEU A 59 -50.62 -13.56 -12.26
C LEU A 59 -49.55 -12.86 -13.10
N ASP A 60 -48.73 -12.00 -12.48
CA ASP A 60 -47.66 -11.27 -13.16
C ASP A 60 -46.41 -12.12 -13.40
N ILE A 61 -46.30 -13.28 -12.74
CA ILE A 61 -45.11 -14.13 -12.79
C ILE A 61 -44.85 -14.62 -14.22
N LEU A 62 -45.86 -15.22 -14.86
CA LEU A 62 -45.70 -15.87 -16.16
C LEU A 62 -45.45 -14.84 -17.29
N PRO A 63 -46.17 -13.70 -17.36
CA PRO A 63 -45.83 -12.62 -18.28
C PRO A 63 -44.40 -12.11 -18.10
N THR A 64 -44.00 -11.80 -16.87
CA THR A 64 -42.64 -11.30 -16.56
C THR A 64 -41.58 -12.32 -16.95
N TYR A 65 -41.82 -13.60 -16.65
CA TYR A 65 -40.89 -14.68 -16.99
C TYR A 65 -40.65 -14.78 -18.49
N LEU A 66 -41.72 -14.80 -19.30
CA LEU A 66 -41.61 -14.88 -20.75
C LEU A 66 -40.92 -13.65 -21.35
N GLU A 67 -41.20 -12.46 -20.82
CA GLU A 67 -40.55 -11.22 -21.24
C GLU A 67 -39.03 -11.27 -21.01
N GLN A 68 -38.57 -11.73 -19.84
CA GLN A 68 -37.14 -11.80 -19.57
C GLN A 68 -36.42 -12.87 -20.40
N ILE A 69 -37.06 -14.01 -20.66
CA ILE A 69 -36.54 -15.01 -21.60
C ILE A 69 -36.35 -14.42 -23.00
N GLN A 70 -37.30 -13.63 -23.50
CA GLN A 70 -37.18 -12.96 -24.80
C GLN A 70 -36.04 -11.93 -24.83
N ARG A 71 -35.71 -11.33 -23.69
CA ARG A 71 -34.55 -10.44 -23.51
C ARG A 71 -33.22 -11.19 -23.39
N GLY A 72 -33.24 -12.53 -23.43
CA GLY A 72 -32.05 -13.37 -23.39
C GLY A 72 -31.55 -13.68 -21.98
N TYR A 73 -32.37 -13.45 -20.95
CA TYR A 73 -32.08 -13.92 -19.59
C TYR A 73 -32.21 -15.44 -19.51
N GLU A 74 -31.39 -16.08 -18.68
CA GLU A 74 -31.47 -17.51 -18.42
C GLU A 74 -32.12 -17.78 -17.06
N PRO A 75 -33.02 -18.79 -16.94
CA PRO A 75 -33.62 -19.13 -15.65
C PRO A 75 -32.57 -19.52 -14.61
N HIS A 76 -32.65 -18.93 -13.42
CA HIS A 76 -31.86 -19.37 -12.30
C HIS A 76 -32.49 -20.63 -11.67
N PRO A 77 -31.70 -21.58 -11.11
CA PRO A 77 -32.24 -22.76 -10.42
C PRO A 77 -33.18 -22.46 -9.24
N LEU A 78 -32.99 -21.30 -8.59
CA LEU A 78 -33.90 -20.80 -7.54
C LEU A 78 -35.29 -20.42 -8.09
N SER A 79 -35.40 -20.14 -9.39
CA SER A 79 -36.64 -19.82 -10.09
C SER A 79 -37.44 -18.70 -9.39
N VAL A 80 -38.66 -19.00 -8.93
CA VAL A 80 -39.55 -18.05 -8.26
C VAL A 80 -39.56 -18.33 -6.76
N VAL A 81 -39.35 -17.29 -5.96
CA VAL A 81 -39.45 -17.36 -4.50
C VAL A 81 -40.52 -16.38 -4.03
N GLN A 82 -41.45 -16.87 -3.22
CA GLN A 82 -42.38 -16.01 -2.49
C GLN A 82 -41.66 -15.43 -1.27
N ILE A 83 -41.55 -14.10 -1.20
CA ILE A 83 -40.88 -13.39 -0.10
C ILE A 83 -41.87 -13.09 1.02
N ASP A 84 -43.05 -12.62 0.66
CA ASP A 84 -44.16 -12.35 1.58
C ASP A 84 -45.51 -12.60 0.86
N HIS A 85 -46.62 -12.18 1.46
CA HIS A 85 -47.96 -12.41 0.90
C HIS A 85 -48.25 -11.64 -0.40
N GLU A 86 -47.48 -10.60 -0.70
CA GLU A 86 -47.70 -9.68 -1.82
C GLU A 86 -46.48 -9.55 -2.74
N ARG A 87 -45.46 -10.40 -2.54
CA ARG A 87 -44.19 -10.31 -3.26
C ARG A 87 -43.64 -11.66 -3.68
N PHE A 88 -43.44 -11.78 -4.99
CA PHE A 88 -42.76 -12.88 -5.65
C PHE A 88 -41.52 -12.35 -6.36
N ASP A 89 -40.36 -12.92 -6.05
CA ASP A 89 -39.10 -12.57 -6.68
C ASP A 89 -38.74 -13.69 -7.67
N ILE A 90 -38.55 -13.33 -8.95
CA ILE A 90 -38.10 -14.25 -9.99
C ILE A 90 -36.61 -14.03 -10.23
N TYR A 91 -35.83 -15.10 -10.10
CA TYR A 91 -34.39 -15.08 -10.25
C TYR A 91 -33.99 -15.52 -11.67
N PHE A 92 -33.18 -14.69 -12.32
CA PHE A 92 -32.59 -14.98 -13.61
C PHE A 92 -31.09 -14.73 -13.59
N PHE A 93 -30.33 -15.52 -14.35
CA PHE A 93 -29.02 -15.08 -14.79
C PHE A 93 -29.19 -14.03 -15.89
N LYS A 94 -28.36 -12.99 -15.84
CA LYS A 94 -28.21 -12.01 -16.92
C LYS A 94 -27.83 -12.73 -18.23
N PRO A 95 -28.14 -12.12 -19.39
CA PRO A 95 -27.70 -12.65 -20.67
C PRO A 95 -26.21 -13.00 -20.72
N ALA A 96 -25.87 -14.12 -21.35
CA ALA A 96 -24.50 -14.66 -21.37
C ALA A 96 -23.44 -13.65 -21.84
N HIS A 97 -23.76 -12.82 -22.83
CA HIS A 97 -22.86 -11.78 -23.33
C HIS A 97 -22.60 -10.66 -22.30
N ILE A 98 -23.59 -10.33 -21.46
CA ILE A 98 -23.43 -9.36 -20.38
C ILE A 98 -22.54 -9.94 -19.29
N ILE A 99 -22.79 -11.20 -18.90
CA ILE A 99 -21.97 -11.90 -17.91
C ILE A 99 -20.51 -11.98 -18.39
N GLN A 100 -20.29 -12.39 -19.64
CA GLN A 100 -18.94 -12.50 -20.20
C GLN A 100 -18.22 -11.14 -20.21
N THR A 101 -18.90 -10.07 -20.65
CA THR A 101 -18.33 -8.72 -20.66
C THR A 101 -17.93 -8.27 -19.25
N ALA A 102 -18.76 -8.57 -18.24
CA ALA A 102 -18.45 -8.26 -16.85
C ALA A 102 -17.27 -9.08 -16.31
N LEU A 103 -17.18 -10.37 -16.62
CA LEU A 103 -16.05 -11.21 -16.22
C LEU A 103 -14.73 -10.73 -16.85
N GLU A 104 -14.76 -10.29 -18.10
CA GLU A 104 -13.61 -9.68 -18.78
C GLU A 104 -13.21 -8.35 -18.12
N GLN A 105 -14.18 -7.53 -17.72
CA GLN A 105 -13.89 -6.29 -17.00
C GLN A 105 -13.27 -6.57 -15.62
N ILE A 106 -13.80 -7.55 -14.88
CA ILE A 106 -13.23 -7.99 -13.60
C ILE A 106 -11.77 -8.43 -13.78
N ALA A 107 -11.48 -9.21 -14.82
CA ALA A 107 -10.11 -9.64 -15.10
C ALA A 107 -9.18 -8.45 -15.39
N LYS A 108 -9.64 -7.47 -16.17
CA LYS A 108 -8.88 -6.24 -16.47
C LYS A 108 -8.62 -5.42 -15.20
N ASP A 109 -9.64 -5.24 -14.37
CA ASP A 109 -9.54 -4.46 -13.14
C ASP A 109 -8.58 -5.11 -12.13
N GLU A 110 -8.68 -6.44 -11.93
CA GLU A 110 -7.75 -7.17 -11.06
C GLU A 110 -6.32 -7.18 -11.59
N THR A 111 -6.15 -7.27 -12.91
CA THR A 111 -4.84 -7.13 -13.55
C THR A 111 -4.26 -5.75 -13.26
N ALA A 112 -5.01 -4.68 -13.50
CA ALA A 112 -4.56 -3.32 -13.25
C ALA A 112 -4.19 -3.09 -11.78
N LYS A 113 -5.00 -3.59 -10.84
CA LYS A 113 -4.72 -3.52 -9.40
C LYS A 113 -3.42 -4.24 -9.04
N TYR A 114 -3.23 -5.48 -9.52
CA TYR A 114 -2.02 -6.25 -9.22
C TYR A 114 -0.76 -5.59 -9.76
N HIS A 115 -0.81 -5.06 -10.99
CA HIS A 115 0.29 -4.30 -11.57
C HIS A 115 0.62 -3.04 -10.74
N ALA A 116 -0.41 -2.31 -10.30
CA ALA A 116 -0.22 -1.14 -9.44
C ALA A 116 0.39 -1.50 -8.08
N GLU A 117 -0.05 -2.60 -7.46
CA GLU A 117 0.52 -3.11 -6.19
C GLU A 117 2.01 -3.46 -6.33
N VAL A 118 2.38 -4.17 -7.40
CA VAL A 118 3.78 -4.53 -7.66
C VAL A 118 4.63 -3.28 -7.91
N ALA A 119 4.11 -2.32 -8.69
CA ALA A 119 4.79 -1.05 -8.94
C ALA A 119 5.01 -0.26 -7.65
N ALA A 120 3.96 -0.09 -6.83
CA ALA A 120 4.04 0.62 -5.56
C ALA A 120 5.02 -0.05 -4.58
N HIS A 121 5.01 -1.38 -4.49
CA HIS A 121 5.99 -2.11 -3.68
C HIS A 121 7.43 -1.87 -4.16
N ASN A 122 7.66 -1.88 -5.47
CA ASN A 122 8.98 -1.69 -6.05
C ASN A 122 9.50 -0.26 -5.84
N GLU A 123 8.63 0.73 -5.97
CA GLU A 123 8.97 2.13 -5.68
C GLU A 123 9.35 2.32 -4.21
N LEU A 124 8.54 1.78 -3.28
CA LEU A 124 8.86 1.80 -1.85
C LEU A 124 10.19 1.11 -1.53
N PHE A 125 10.46 -0.03 -2.17
CA PHE A 125 11.72 -0.74 -1.99
C PHE A 125 12.92 0.09 -2.47
N ILE A 126 12.81 0.76 -3.62
CA ILE A 126 13.87 1.62 -4.16
C ILE A 126 14.10 2.82 -3.22
N GLN A 127 13.04 3.48 -2.77
CA GLN A 127 13.16 4.61 -1.82
C GLN A 127 13.88 4.19 -0.53
N GLN A 128 13.52 3.03 0.04
CA GLN A 128 14.21 2.51 1.23
C GLN A 128 15.70 2.25 0.99
N GLN A 129 16.10 1.79 -0.20
CA GLN A 129 17.51 1.58 -0.54
C GLN A 129 18.25 2.91 -0.73
N ILE A 130 17.61 3.90 -1.36
CA ILE A 130 18.17 5.26 -1.49
C ILE A 130 18.39 5.86 -0.11
N ASP A 131 17.39 5.82 0.76
CA ASP A 131 17.49 6.35 2.13
C ASP A 131 18.57 5.65 2.95
N ALA A 132 18.70 4.33 2.80
CA ALA A 132 19.76 3.57 3.46
C ALA A 132 21.15 4.01 2.97
N GLN A 133 21.32 4.20 1.66
CA GLN A 133 22.59 4.64 1.08
C GLN A 133 22.94 6.07 1.52
N LEU A 134 21.98 7.00 1.48
CA LEU A 134 22.17 8.37 1.95
C LEU A 134 22.58 8.42 3.43
N ARG A 135 22.05 7.54 4.29
CA ARG A 135 22.46 7.45 5.70
C ARG A 135 23.91 6.95 5.84
N VAL A 136 24.31 5.98 5.02
CA VAL A 136 25.69 5.48 5.02
C VAL A 136 26.66 6.56 4.55
N ASP A 137 26.31 7.30 3.51
CA ASP A 137 27.14 8.36 2.96
C ASP A 137 27.25 9.54 3.92
N ALA A 138 26.15 9.99 4.53
CA ALA A 138 26.16 11.01 5.58
C ALA A 138 27.03 10.60 6.78
N ALA A 139 26.93 9.34 7.23
CA ALA A 139 27.77 8.84 8.31
C ALA A 139 29.26 8.75 7.94
N ARG A 140 29.59 8.59 6.64
CA ARG A 140 30.97 8.64 6.15
C ARG A 140 31.48 10.07 6.12
N GLU A 141 30.71 11.00 5.58
CA GLU A 141 31.04 12.43 5.55
C GLU A 141 31.25 12.99 6.96
N ASP A 142 30.39 12.65 7.92
CA ASP A 142 30.52 13.06 9.33
C ASP A 142 31.84 12.56 9.95
N ARG A 143 32.24 11.33 9.64
CA ARG A 143 33.51 10.76 10.11
C ARG A 143 34.71 11.47 9.48
N GLU A 144 34.66 11.72 8.18
CA GLU A 144 35.73 12.43 7.45
C GLU A 144 35.86 13.87 7.96
N GLN A 145 34.75 14.58 8.17
CA GLN A 145 34.75 15.92 8.76
C GLN A 145 35.30 15.93 10.19
N ALA A 146 34.91 14.95 11.02
CA ALA A 146 35.42 14.82 12.39
C ALA A 146 36.94 14.54 12.42
N GLN A 147 37.43 13.68 11.53
CA GLN A 147 38.87 13.40 11.38
C GLN A 147 39.63 14.64 10.91
N ALA A 148 39.16 15.31 9.86
CA ALA A 148 39.79 16.54 9.36
C ALA A 148 39.79 17.66 10.41
N ALA A 149 38.72 17.80 11.20
CA ALA A 149 38.66 18.75 12.30
C ALA A 149 39.64 18.40 13.43
N ALA A 150 39.79 17.11 13.76
CA ALA A 150 40.75 16.63 14.75
C ALA A 150 42.20 16.87 14.31
N GLU A 151 42.53 16.60 13.04
CA GLU A 151 43.85 16.86 12.47
C GLU A 151 44.18 18.36 12.46
N LYS A 152 43.24 19.21 12.06
CA LYS A 152 43.39 20.67 12.13
C LYS A 152 43.62 21.16 13.56
N ARG A 153 42.85 20.65 14.53
CA ARG A 153 43.05 20.96 15.95
C ARG A 153 44.43 20.53 16.44
N ALA A 154 44.89 19.33 16.08
CA ALA A 154 46.20 18.83 16.46
C ALA A 154 47.34 19.67 15.86
N LEU A 155 47.22 20.14 14.62
CA LEU A 155 48.19 21.04 13.99
C LEU A 155 48.23 22.41 14.68
N VAL A 156 47.07 23.01 14.95
CA VAL A 156 46.98 24.28 15.69
C VAL A 156 47.55 24.12 17.10
N GLU A 157 47.25 23.02 17.78
CA GLU A 157 47.79 22.76 19.12
C GLU A 157 49.32 22.59 19.10
N LYS A 158 49.89 21.91 18.10
CA LYS A 158 51.35 21.85 17.91
C LYS A 158 51.95 23.25 17.72
N GLN A 159 51.37 24.06 16.84
CA GLN A 159 51.82 25.44 16.60
C GLN A 159 51.75 26.29 17.87
N ILE A 160 50.65 26.21 18.62
CA ILE A 160 50.52 26.91 19.91
C ILE A 160 51.59 26.43 20.89
N ARG A 161 51.78 25.12 21.05
CA ARG A 161 52.81 24.59 21.97
C ARG A 161 54.22 25.04 21.58
N GLU A 162 54.56 25.04 20.30
CA GLU A 162 55.85 25.55 19.79
C GLU A 162 56.01 27.06 20.02
N THR A 163 54.92 27.83 19.98
CA THR A 163 54.94 29.29 20.18
C THR A 163 55.04 29.67 21.67
N PHE A 164 54.50 28.84 22.57
CA PHE A 164 54.41 29.10 24.00
C PHE A 164 55.33 28.23 24.88
N THR A 165 56.25 27.46 24.29
CA THR A 165 57.35 26.84 25.06
C THR A 165 58.27 27.92 25.63
N VAL A 166 58.17 28.13 26.94
CA VAL A 166 59.05 28.97 27.76
C VAL A 166 60.47 28.43 27.64
N GLN A 167 61.39 29.25 27.10
CA GLN A 167 62.82 28.97 27.22
C GLN A 167 63.18 28.84 28.72
N PRO A 168 63.94 27.81 29.14
CA PRO A 168 64.30 27.65 30.54
C PRO A 168 65.02 28.91 31.02
N THR A 169 64.48 29.50 32.09
CA THR A 169 65.03 30.70 32.71
C THR A 169 66.45 30.40 33.20
N PRO A 170 67.49 31.16 32.80
CA PRO A 170 68.83 30.97 33.35
C PRO A 170 68.80 31.25 34.87
N GLU A 171 69.38 30.32 35.64
CA GLU A 171 69.46 30.41 37.10
C GLU A 171 70.07 31.74 37.57
N PRO A 172 69.56 32.36 38.65
CA PRO A 172 70.13 33.59 39.16
C PRO A 172 71.52 33.32 39.76
N VAL A 173 72.54 33.98 39.20
CA VAL A 173 73.89 34.03 39.74
C VAL A 173 73.84 34.54 41.19
N LYS A 174 74.28 33.70 42.13
CA LYS A 174 74.47 34.08 43.54
C LYS A 174 75.39 35.28 43.63
N ALA A 175 74.86 36.41 44.12
CA ALA A 175 75.66 37.56 44.54
C ALA A 175 76.53 37.17 45.73
N ALA A 176 77.86 37.15 45.55
CA ALA A 176 78.82 36.97 46.62
C ALA A 176 78.84 38.23 47.51
N SER A 177 78.49 38.07 48.79
CA SER A 177 78.64 39.11 49.80
C SER A 177 80.12 39.33 50.11
N ILE A 178 80.66 40.49 49.75
CA ILE A 178 81.99 40.91 50.19
C ILE A 178 81.87 41.44 51.62
N ARG A 179 82.38 40.65 52.58
CA ARG A 179 82.48 40.99 54.00
C ARG A 179 83.78 41.78 54.24
N ALA A 180 83.62 42.98 54.78
CA ALA A 180 84.66 43.90 55.19
C ALA A 180 85.70 43.29 56.16
N LYS A 181 86.98 43.60 55.94
CA LYS A 181 88.04 43.65 56.97
C LYS A 181 89.15 44.62 56.55
N ARG A 182 89.09 45.83 57.10
CA ARG A 182 90.09 46.56 57.91
C ARG A 182 90.06 48.06 57.64
#